data_AF-A0A834G6V7-F1
#
_entry.id   AF-A0A834G6V7-F1
#
_cell.length_a   1.000
_cell.length_b   1.000
_cell.length_c   1.000
_cell.angle_alpha   90.00
_cell.angle_beta   90.00
_cell.angle_gamma   90.00
#
_symmetry.space_group_name_H-M   'P 1'
#
loop_
_entity.id
_entity.type
_entity.pdbx_description
1 polymer ?
#
loop_
_entity_poly.entity_id
_entity_poly.type
_entity_poly.pdbx_seq_one_letter_code
_entity_poly.pdbx_strand_id
1 'polypeptide(L)'
;MKEFTKERKQGKLVTGYQNLKLSVWRWQLLDNKPNKMRVVKPVAGKVILMLCIGSFLAGSLFTTRTSSIYSSENKDLENLNTVARDCDHKRKLFEGTGDIMGEVTKTHQAIQSLDKTISTLEMELAAARTKKSGSSNLLSLPKSSNHTLQKAFVVIGINTAFSSKKRRDSLRETWMPRGSVLILLLSPPLARSRDKLKRLEKEKGIIMRFVIGHSATPGGVLDRAVDEEAAENKDFLRLKHVEGYHQLSTKTRIYFSTVVSIWDAEFYVKVDDDVHLNLGMLVSTLARYRSKPRIYIGCMKSGPVLSQKYANEDVSLGSWFIGMEVEHVDARSMCCGTPPDCELKTQAGNVCVASFDWTCSGICKSVERMKNIHNTCAEGDGAVWNVDL
;
A
#
# COMPACT_ATOMS: atom_id res chain seq x y z
N MET A 1 53.81 -39.35 24.84
CA MET A 1 54.53 -38.90 26.06
C MET A 1 53.65 -37.86 26.74
N LYS A 2 53.12 -38.19 27.93
CA LYS A 2 52.16 -37.46 28.80
C LYS A 2 50.75 -37.31 28.20
N GLU A 3 49.75 -38.18 28.44
CA GLU A 3 49.22 -38.82 29.67
C GLU A 3 48.54 -37.82 30.62
N PHE A 4 47.21 -37.82 30.62
CA PHE A 4 46.40 -37.60 31.83
C PHE A 4 45.14 -38.48 31.75
N THR A 5 45.08 -39.38 32.73
CA THR A 5 44.05 -40.35 33.03
C THR A 5 43.09 -39.79 34.10
N LYS A 6 41.91 -40.42 34.19
CA LYS A 6 41.30 -40.95 35.43
C LYS A 6 39.92 -40.41 35.88
N GLU A 7 38.94 -41.25 35.54
CA GLU A 7 37.87 -41.86 36.35
C GLU A 7 36.76 -41.09 37.11
N ARG A 8 35.55 -41.63 36.89
CA ARG A 8 34.36 -41.71 37.76
C ARG A 8 34.64 -42.24 39.18
N LYS A 9 33.83 -41.76 40.13
CA LYS A 9 33.14 -42.52 41.21
C LYS A 9 31.77 -41.86 41.38
N GLN A 10 30.57 -42.46 41.32
CA GLN A 10 30.00 -43.77 41.65
C GLN A 10 29.63 -43.96 43.14
N GLY A 11 28.31 -44.10 43.36
CA GLY A 11 27.67 -44.78 44.49
C GLY A 11 26.37 -44.08 44.92
N LYS A 12 25.24 -44.73 45.21
CA LYS A 12 24.72 -46.12 45.12
C LYS A 12 23.19 -45.96 45.42
N LEU A 13 22.29 -46.47 44.58
CA LEU A 13 21.48 -47.70 44.77
C LEU A 13 20.71 -47.74 46.12
N VAL A 14 19.38 -47.90 46.15
CA VAL A 14 18.71 -49.21 46.34
C VAL A 14 17.17 -49.10 46.24
N THR A 15 16.58 -49.96 45.38
CA THR A 15 15.27 -50.68 45.35
C THR A 15 13.96 -50.02 45.85
N GLY A 16 12.77 -50.28 45.29
CA GLY A 16 12.36 -51.40 44.46
C GLY A 16 10.93 -51.29 43.91
N TYR A 17 10.62 -52.28 43.08
CA TYR A 17 9.45 -52.50 42.22
C TYR A 17 8.08 -52.48 42.91
N GLN A 18 7.03 -52.02 42.20
CA GLN A 18 6.07 -52.93 41.53
C GLN A 18 4.93 -52.19 40.77
N ASN A 19 4.67 -52.66 39.53
CA ASN A 19 3.41 -52.70 38.75
C ASN A 19 2.80 -51.34 38.29
N LEU A 20 2.34 -51.11 37.05
CA LEU A 20 1.47 -51.93 36.19
C LEU A 20 1.45 -51.41 34.72
N LYS A 21 1.47 -52.36 33.77
CA LYS A 21 0.87 -52.41 32.41
C LYS A 21 1.13 -51.30 31.37
N LEU A 22 1.96 -51.70 30.40
CA LEU A 22 1.98 -51.25 29.00
C LEU A 22 0.66 -51.59 28.27
N SER A 23 0.13 -50.64 27.50
CA SER A 23 -0.74 -50.94 26.35
C SER A 23 -0.33 -50.06 25.17
N VAL A 24 0.52 -50.64 24.32
CA VAL A 24 0.78 -50.20 22.95
C VAL A 24 -0.45 -50.57 22.12
N TRP A 25 -1.13 -49.59 21.54
CA TRP A 25 -2.18 -49.86 20.54
C TRP A 25 -1.67 -49.60 19.13
N ARG A 26 -1.72 -50.71 18.40
CA ARG A 26 -1.36 -50.97 17.01
C ARG A 26 -2.41 -50.34 16.09
N TRP A 27 -1.96 -49.58 15.10
CA TRP A 27 -2.80 -49.13 13.99
C TRP A 27 -3.31 -50.34 13.21
N GLN A 28 -4.61 -50.62 13.31
CA GLN A 28 -5.32 -51.52 12.42
C GLN A 28 -6.10 -50.70 11.39
N LEU A 29 -5.75 -50.95 10.13
CA LEU A 29 -6.49 -50.68 8.92
C LEU A 29 -7.96 -51.15 9.11
N LEU A 30 -8.91 -50.22 9.07
CA LEU A 30 -10.33 -50.53 8.93
C LEU A 30 -10.90 -49.74 7.76
N ASP A 31 -11.51 -50.50 6.86
CA ASP A 31 -12.13 -50.11 5.61
C ASP A 31 -13.06 -48.90 5.71
N ASN A 32 -12.77 -47.88 4.89
CA ASN A 32 -13.72 -46.84 4.56
C ASN A 32 -14.78 -47.41 3.61
N LYS A 33 -15.90 -47.90 4.16
CA LYS A 33 -17.13 -48.11 3.38
C LYS A 33 -17.69 -46.75 2.95
N PRO A 34 -18.01 -46.53 1.66
CA PRO A 34 -18.61 -45.29 1.21
C PRO A 34 -20.02 -45.14 1.79
N ASN A 35 -20.26 -44.03 2.49
CA ASN A 35 -21.60 -43.65 2.93
C ASN A 35 -22.51 -43.50 1.72
N LYS A 36 -23.57 -44.31 1.68
CA LYS A 36 -24.63 -44.28 0.68
C LYS A 36 -25.35 -42.92 0.80
N MET A 37 -25.02 -41.97 -0.07
CA MET A 37 -25.77 -40.72 -0.21
C MET A 37 -27.24 -41.08 -0.43
N ARG A 38 -28.10 -40.59 0.48
CA ARG A 38 -29.55 -40.69 0.34
C ARG A 38 -29.92 -39.78 -0.83
N VAL A 39 -30.27 -40.38 -1.97
CA VAL A 39 -30.74 -39.67 -3.17
C VAL A 39 -31.98 -38.87 -2.80
N VAL A 40 -31.83 -37.54 -2.68
CA VAL A 40 -32.96 -36.62 -2.56
C VAL A 40 -33.58 -36.53 -3.95
N LYS A 41 -34.86 -36.90 -4.07
CA LYS A 41 -35.60 -36.81 -5.33
C LYS A 41 -35.58 -35.35 -5.84
N PRO A 42 -35.44 -35.12 -7.16
CA PRO A 42 -35.43 -33.77 -7.69
C PRO A 42 -36.75 -33.08 -7.37
N VAL A 43 -36.68 -32.01 -6.60
CA VAL A 43 -37.81 -31.13 -6.35
C VAL A 43 -38.05 -30.35 -7.64
N ALA A 44 -39.26 -30.43 -8.18
CA ALA A 44 -39.63 -29.75 -9.42
C ALA A 44 -39.29 -28.25 -9.30
N GLY A 45 -38.60 -27.67 -10.30
CA GLY A 45 -38.14 -26.27 -10.27
C GLY A 45 -39.23 -25.24 -9.98
N LYS A 46 -40.50 -25.60 -10.24
CA LYS A 46 -41.69 -24.81 -9.87
C LYS A 46 -41.83 -24.63 -8.35
N VAL A 47 -41.49 -25.64 -7.54
CA VAL A 47 -41.55 -25.57 -6.07
C VAL A 47 -40.43 -24.69 -5.51
N ILE A 48 -39.24 -24.74 -6.11
CA ILE A 48 -38.12 -23.87 -5.74
C ILE A 48 -38.45 -22.41 -6.07
N LEU A 49 -39.02 -22.14 -7.25
CA LEU A 49 -39.45 -20.80 -7.64
C LEU A 49 -40.53 -20.25 -6.69
N MET A 50 -41.51 -21.07 -6.30
CA MET A 50 -42.56 -20.65 -5.37
C MET A 50 -42.01 -20.41 -3.95
N LEU A 51 -41.05 -21.22 -3.48
CA LEU A 51 -40.36 -20.99 -2.20
C LEU A 51 -39.53 -19.69 -2.22
N CYS A 52 -38.85 -19.40 -3.33
CA CYS A 52 -38.08 -18.16 -3.50
C CYS A 52 -38.98 -16.92 -3.53
N ILE A 53 -40.11 -16.97 -4.25
CA ILE A 53 -41.08 -15.86 -4.28
C ILE A 53 -41.71 -15.67 -2.90
N GLY A 54 -42.09 -16.76 -2.22
CA GLY A 54 -42.66 -16.71 -0.87
C GLY A 54 -41.69 -16.12 0.16
N SER A 55 -40.41 -16.49 0.11
CA SER A 55 -39.38 -15.94 1.01
C SER A 55 -39.06 -14.47 0.72
N PHE A 56 -39.10 -14.04 -0.54
CA PHE A 56 -38.94 -12.64 -0.92
C PHE A 56 -40.12 -11.76 -0.43
N LEU A 57 -41.36 -12.25 -0.57
CA LEU A 57 -42.55 -11.55 -0.09
C LEU A 57 -42.68 -11.55 1.44
N ALA A 58 -42.24 -12.61 2.11
CA ALA A 58 -42.14 -12.62 3.58
C ALA A 58 -41.06 -11.63 4.05
N GLY A 59 -39.90 -11.60 3.38
CA GLY A 59 -38.80 -10.68 3.69
C GLY A 59 -39.21 -9.21 3.60
N SER A 60 -40.00 -8.81 2.59
CA SER A 60 -40.43 -7.41 2.43
C SER A 60 -41.39 -6.92 3.52
N LEU A 61 -42.11 -7.83 4.18
CA LEU A 61 -43.01 -7.52 5.30
C LEU A 61 -42.26 -7.40 6.65
N PHE A 62 -41.06 -7.98 6.79
CA PHE A 62 -40.24 -7.88 8.00
C PHE A 62 -39.26 -6.69 7.99
N THR A 63 -38.86 -6.18 6.83
CA THR A 63 -37.94 -5.01 6.74
C THR A 63 -38.65 -3.66 6.93
N THR A 64 -39.98 -3.62 6.90
CA THR A 64 -40.76 -2.38 7.03
C THR A 64 -41.22 -2.09 8.47
N ARG A 65 -40.89 -2.93 9.46
CA ARG A 65 -41.37 -2.77 10.85
C ARG A 65 -40.32 -2.60 11.94
N THR A 66 -39.02 -2.47 11.62
CA THR A 66 -37.97 -2.27 12.63
C THR A 66 -37.47 -0.83 12.79
N SER A 67 -38.05 0.16 12.10
CA SER A 67 -37.67 1.58 12.28
C SER A 67 -38.57 2.39 13.24
N SER A 68 -39.42 1.74 14.05
CA SER A 68 -40.35 2.48 14.93
C SER A 68 -40.42 1.98 16.37
N ILE A 69 -39.34 1.49 16.97
CA ILE A 69 -39.26 1.31 18.44
C ILE A 69 -37.81 1.48 18.87
N TYR A 70 -37.40 2.70 19.22
CA TYR A 70 -36.49 3.04 20.32
C TYR A 70 -36.36 4.57 20.34
N SER A 71 -37.40 5.21 20.86
CA SER A 71 -37.41 6.60 21.26
C SER A 71 -37.76 6.64 22.74
N SER A 72 -36.75 6.75 23.62
CA SER A 72 -36.89 7.45 24.90
C SER A 72 -35.51 7.70 25.53
N GLU A 73 -35.32 8.97 25.91
CA GLU A 73 -34.55 9.48 27.06
C GLU A 73 -33.04 9.21 27.19
N ASN A 74 -32.25 10.26 26.96
CA ASN A 74 -31.68 11.02 28.09
C ASN A 74 -31.34 12.44 27.66
N LYS A 75 -31.85 13.40 28.44
CA LYS A 75 -31.52 14.82 28.44
C LYS A 75 -30.42 15.09 29.47
N ASP A 76 -29.72 16.19 29.24
CA ASP A 76 -28.87 16.96 30.15
C ASP A 76 -27.40 16.53 30.31
N LEU A 77 -26.53 17.14 29.49
CA LEU A 77 -25.55 18.10 30.02
C LEU A 77 -25.11 19.06 28.91
N GLU A 78 -25.59 20.29 29.04
CA GLU A 78 -25.29 21.46 28.21
C GLU A 78 -23.94 22.08 28.60
N ASN A 79 -23.33 22.78 27.65
CA ASN A 79 -22.20 23.73 27.74
C ASN A 79 -20.80 23.25 27.31
N LEU A 80 -20.55 23.28 25.99
CA LEU A 80 -19.51 24.17 25.41
C LEU A 80 -19.65 24.25 23.87
N ASN A 81 -20.68 24.93 23.37
CA ASN A 81 -20.84 25.23 21.94
C ASN A 81 -20.96 26.75 21.73
N THR A 82 -19.81 27.42 21.69
CA THR A 82 -19.67 28.69 20.98
C THR A 82 -18.41 28.59 20.13
N VAL A 83 -18.62 28.46 18.83
CA VAL A 83 -17.74 28.73 17.66
C VAL A 83 -17.83 27.57 16.66
N ALA A 84 -18.97 27.49 15.96
CA ALA A 84 -19.11 26.86 14.64
C ALA A 84 -20.48 27.25 14.05
N ARG A 85 -20.73 28.56 13.91
CA ARG A 85 -21.76 29.08 13.01
C ARG A 85 -21.04 29.71 11.84
N ASP A 86 -20.73 28.90 10.83
CA ASP A 86 -20.90 29.32 9.44
C ASP A 86 -20.78 28.10 8.52
N CYS A 87 -21.93 27.62 8.03
CA CYS A 87 -22.14 26.83 6.81
C CYS A 87 -23.60 26.35 6.82
N ASP A 88 -24.55 27.27 6.85
CA ASP A 88 -25.95 26.98 6.52
C ASP A 88 -26.28 27.60 5.16
N HIS A 89 -26.09 26.81 4.11
CA HIS A 89 -26.82 27.01 2.87
C HIS A 89 -27.57 25.73 2.52
N LYS A 90 -28.79 25.66 3.05
CA LYS A 90 -29.98 25.06 2.42
C LYS A 90 -29.84 25.00 0.89
N ARG A 91 -29.64 23.80 0.34
CA ARG A 91 -30.10 23.45 -1.01
C ARG A 91 -31.06 22.28 -0.90
N LYS A 92 -32.26 22.54 -1.43
CA LYS A 92 -33.42 21.67 -1.53
C LYS A 92 -33.04 20.23 -1.87
N LEU A 93 -33.55 19.30 -1.06
CA LEU A 93 -33.72 17.90 -1.41
C LEU A 93 -34.60 17.84 -2.67
N PHE A 94 -34.03 17.44 -3.80
CA PHE A 94 -34.81 17.04 -4.97
C PHE A 94 -34.86 15.51 -4.94
N GLU A 95 -36.02 14.96 -4.58
CA GLU A 95 -36.34 13.58 -4.88
C GLU A 95 -36.36 13.41 -6.39
N GLY A 96 -35.44 12.61 -6.91
CA GLY A 96 -35.46 12.13 -8.28
C GLY A 96 -35.01 10.70 -8.27
N THR A 97 -35.90 9.78 -8.65
CA THR A 97 -35.56 8.42 -9.09
C THR A 97 -34.63 8.54 -10.30
N GLY A 98 -33.33 8.64 -10.04
CA GLY A 98 -32.30 8.71 -11.07
C GLY A 98 -32.21 7.37 -11.78
N ASP A 99 -32.34 7.40 -13.10
CA ASP A 99 -32.19 6.25 -13.99
C ASP A 99 -30.76 5.69 -13.91
N ILE A 100 -30.56 4.77 -12.97
CA ILE A 100 -29.30 4.03 -12.75
C ILE A 100 -28.86 3.34 -14.04
N MET A 101 -29.81 2.87 -14.86
CA MET A 101 -29.50 2.23 -16.14
C MET A 101 -28.97 3.25 -17.15
N GLY A 102 -29.55 4.45 -17.17
CA GLY A 102 -29.08 5.58 -17.95
C GLY A 102 -27.67 6.03 -17.57
N GLU A 103 -27.32 6.04 -16.28
CA GLU A 103 -25.96 6.32 -15.82
C GLU A 103 -24.97 5.21 -16.23
N VAL A 104 -25.33 3.93 -16.03
CA VAL A 104 -24.49 2.79 -16.44
C VAL A 104 -24.24 2.78 -17.94
N THR A 105 -25.26 3.11 -18.75
CA THR A 105 -25.13 3.20 -20.22
C THR A 105 -24.18 4.32 -20.62
N LYS A 106 -24.25 5.48 -19.96
CA LYS A 106 -23.33 6.60 -20.20
C LYS A 106 -21.89 6.24 -19.84
N THR A 107 -21.69 5.51 -18.74
CA THR A 107 -20.35 5.02 -18.35
C THR A 107 -19.81 4.04 -19.40
N HIS A 108 -20.63 3.11 -19.88
CA HIS A 108 -20.22 2.14 -20.90
C HIS A 108 -19.88 2.81 -22.24
N GLN A 109 -20.64 3.85 -22.63
CA GLN A 109 -20.34 4.66 -23.81
C GLN A 109 -19.02 5.44 -23.65
N ALA A 110 -18.75 5.98 -22.45
CA ALA A 110 -17.49 6.67 -22.17
C ALA A 110 -16.28 5.70 -22.25
N ILE A 111 -16.43 4.47 -21.75
CA ILE A 111 -15.41 3.42 -21.84
C ILE A 111 -15.15 3.06 -23.31
N GLN A 112 -16.21 2.78 -24.08
CA GLN A 112 -16.08 2.47 -25.52
C GLN A 112 -15.44 3.61 -26.32
N SER A 113 -15.77 4.86 -25.99
CA SER A 113 -15.14 6.02 -26.61
C SER A 113 -13.66 6.10 -26.28
N LEU A 114 -13.27 5.78 -25.04
CA LEU A 114 -11.87 5.80 -24.61
C LEU A 114 -11.07 4.69 -25.28
N ASP A 115 -11.61 3.48 -25.36
CA ASP A 115 -10.98 2.36 -26.09
C ASP A 115 -10.73 2.72 -27.55
N LYS A 116 -11.72 3.35 -28.20
CA LYS A 116 -11.55 3.86 -29.57
C LYS A 116 -10.44 4.89 -29.65
N THR A 117 -10.36 5.83 -28.70
CA THR A 117 -9.27 6.82 -28.65
C THR A 117 -7.92 6.15 -28.45
N ILE A 118 -7.80 5.16 -27.56
CA ILE A 118 -6.56 4.40 -27.32
C ILE A 118 -6.12 3.70 -28.61
N SER A 119 -7.01 2.94 -29.27
CA SER A 119 -6.68 2.27 -30.53
C SER A 119 -6.30 3.26 -31.64
N THR A 120 -6.94 4.43 -31.68
CA THR A 120 -6.58 5.49 -32.65
C THR A 120 -5.19 6.06 -32.36
N LEU A 121 -4.89 6.34 -31.10
CA LEU A 121 -3.56 6.82 -30.67
C LEU A 121 -2.46 5.77 -30.90
N GLU A 122 -2.75 4.48 -30.69
CA GLU A 122 -1.83 3.38 -31.00
C GLU A 122 -1.55 3.29 -32.51
N MET A 123 -2.58 3.43 -33.34
CA MET A 123 -2.46 3.46 -34.80
C MET A 123 -1.68 4.68 -35.29
N GLU A 124 -1.94 5.86 -34.72
CA GLU A 124 -1.19 7.09 -35.02
C GLU A 124 0.27 7.00 -34.56
N LEU A 125 0.53 6.40 -33.39
CA LEU A 125 1.88 6.15 -32.89
C LEU A 125 2.64 5.18 -33.80
N ALA A 126 1.99 4.12 -34.27
CA ALA A 126 2.56 3.17 -35.22
C ALA A 126 2.84 3.84 -36.59
N ALA A 127 1.91 4.65 -37.10
CA ALA A 127 2.08 5.40 -38.34
C ALA A 127 3.16 6.50 -38.24
N ALA A 128 3.29 7.16 -37.09
CA ALA A 128 4.34 8.14 -36.83
C ALA A 128 5.73 7.49 -36.73
N ARG A 129 5.82 6.25 -36.22
CA ARG A 129 7.05 5.46 -36.19
C ARG A 129 7.52 5.05 -37.59
N THR A 130 6.62 4.70 -38.50
CA THR A 130 6.97 4.33 -39.88
C THR A 130 7.35 5.55 -40.74
N LYS A 131 6.74 6.72 -40.50
CA LYS A 131 7.08 7.98 -41.19
C LYS A 131 8.44 8.57 -40.81
N LYS A 132 9.01 8.20 -39.66
CA LYS A 132 10.29 8.76 -39.16
C LYS A 132 11.55 8.17 -39.82
N SER A 133 11.41 7.23 -40.76
CA SER A 133 12.55 6.65 -41.50
C SER A 133 12.96 7.47 -42.74
N GLY A 134 12.30 8.58 -43.04
CA GLY A 134 12.69 9.46 -44.15
C GLY A 134 12.38 10.93 -43.85
N SER A 135 13.40 11.77 -43.99
CA SER A 135 13.37 13.24 -43.94
C SER A 135 13.65 13.90 -42.58
N SER A 136 14.76 14.63 -42.58
CA SER A 136 15.35 15.47 -41.53
C SER A 136 14.78 16.89 -41.52
N ASN A 137 14.73 17.47 -40.31
CA ASN A 137 14.59 18.90 -39.95
C ASN A 137 13.19 19.52 -39.98
N LEU A 138 12.55 19.60 -38.79
CA LEU A 138 12.12 20.84 -38.08
C LEU A 138 11.10 20.47 -36.98
N LEU A 139 11.18 21.16 -35.82
CA LEU A 139 10.45 20.93 -34.55
C LEU A 139 11.01 19.79 -33.68
N SER A 140 11.96 20.15 -32.82
CA SER A 140 12.49 19.31 -31.76
C SER A 140 11.43 19.11 -30.66
N LEU A 141 10.53 18.15 -30.84
CA LEU A 141 10.14 17.29 -29.72
C LEU A 141 11.42 16.65 -29.18
N PRO A 142 11.56 16.41 -27.86
CA PRO A 142 12.71 15.69 -27.35
C PRO A 142 12.75 14.36 -28.12
N LYS A 143 13.86 14.17 -28.85
CA LYS A 143 14.18 12.90 -29.51
C LYS A 143 13.90 11.80 -28.50
N SER A 144 13.09 10.81 -28.89
CA SER A 144 13.11 9.50 -28.25
C SER A 144 14.53 8.98 -28.41
N SER A 145 15.38 9.32 -27.47
CA SER A 145 16.61 8.60 -27.25
C SER A 145 16.24 7.14 -27.16
N ASN A 146 17.08 6.28 -27.73
CA ASN A 146 17.14 4.87 -27.35
C ASN A 146 17.59 4.79 -25.88
N HIS A 147 16.84 5.38 -24.94
CA HIS A 147 17.01 5.12 -23.54
C HIS A 147 16.37 3.77 -23.31
N THR A 148 17.21 2.74 -23.26
CA THR A 148 16.88 1.57 -22.46
C THR A 148 16.53 2.09 -21.06
N LEU A 149 15.28 1.86 -20.64
CA LEU A 149 14.82 2.26 -19.32
C LEU A 149 15.74 1.67 -18.25
N GLN A 150 15.97 2.43 -17.19
CA GLN A 150 16.79 1.94 -16.09
C GLN A 150 16.05 0.80 -15.38
N LYS A 151 16.67 -0.38 -15.32
CA LYS A 151 16.12 -1.52 -14.59
C LYS A 151 16.17 -1.27 -13.09
N ALA A 152 15.10 -1.58 -12.40
CA ALA A 152 15.01 -1.51 -10.95
C ALA A 152 14.18 -2.68 -10.41
N PHE A 153 14.40 -3.06 -9.17
CA PHE A 153 13.50 -3.98 -8.48
C PHE A 153 12.22 -3.25 -8.06
N VAL A 154 12.36 -2.11 -7.39
CA VAL A 154 11.22 -1.31 -6.92
C VAL A 154 11.51 0.19 -6.98
N VAL A 155 10.51 0.97 -7.37
CA VAL A 155 10.52 2.43 -7.25
C VAL A 155 9.53 2.86 -6.17
N ILE A 156 10.01 3.49 -5.11
CA ILE A 156 9.24 3.95 -3.96
C ILE A 156 9.14 5.47 -4.00
N GLY A 157 7.91 5.96 -4.18
CA GLY A 157 7.57 7.37 -4.19
C GLY A 157 6.95 7.76 -2.86
N ILE A 158 7.61 8.67 -2.15
CA ILE A 158 7.15 9.20 -0.87
C ILE A 158 6.42 10.52 -1.14
N ASN A 159 5.09 10.48 -1.17
CA ASN A 159 4.27 11.66 -1.38
C ASN A 159 4.49 12.65 -0.23
N THR A 160 4.90 13.88 -0.57
CA THR A 160 5.20 14.93 0.41
C THR A 160 4.67 16.30 -0.04
N ALA A 161 4.69 17.30 0.83
CA ALA A 161 4.25 18.66 0.52
C ALA A 161 5.32 19.71 0.85
N PHE A 162 5.11 20.96 0.41
CA PHE A 162 6.01 22.08 0.72
C PHE A 162 6.21 22.29 2.23
N SER A 163 5.14 22.13 3.02
CA SER A 163 5.16 22.27 4.47
C SER A 163 5.83 21.10 5.21
N SER A 164 6.10 19.99 4.53
CA SER A 164 6.57 18.74 5.13
C SER A 164 8.08 18.63 5.32
N LYS A 165 8.85 19.72 5.22
CA LYS A 165 10.32 19.65 5.34
C LYS A 165 10.77 18.90 6.60
N LYS A 166 10.20 19.22 7.76
CA LYS A 166 10.53 18.55 9.03
C LYS A 166 10.18 17.06 9.03
N ARG A 167 9.12 16.65 8.32
CA ARG A 167 8.78 15.23 8.17
C ARG A 167 9.83 14.50 7.32
N ARG A 168 10.23 15.08 6.18
CA ARG A 168 11.28 14.52 5.33
C ARG A 168 12.60 14.35 6.09
N ASP A 169 12.99 15.35 6.88
CA ASP A 169 14.17 15.28 7.73
C ASP A 169 14.06 14.13 8.75
N SER A 170 12.89 13.97 9.38
CA SER A 170 12.59 12.86 10.29
C SER A 170 12.66 11.48 9.60
N LEU A 171 12.20 11.38 8.35
CA LEU A 171 12.32 10.15 7.56
C LEU A 171 13.77 9.81 7.22
N ARG A 172 14.57 10.81 6.82
CA ARG A 172 16.02 10.67 6.56
C ARG A 172 16.83 10.33 7.81
N GLU A 173 16.31 10.64 8.99
CA GLU A 173 16.89 10.28 10.29
C GLU A 173 16.50 8.88 10.76
N THR A 174 15.55 8.24 10.09
CA THR A 174 14.98 6.95 10.48
C THR A 174 15.08 5.95 9.33
N TRP A 175 13.96 5.62 8.68
CA TRP A 175 13.91 4.50 7.74
C TRP A 175 14.32 4.83 6.31
N MET A 176 14.40 6.11 5.93
CA MET A 176 14.85 6.50 4.60
C MET A 176 16.38 6.69 4.59
N PRO A 177 17.13 5.90 3.80
CA PRO A 177 18.57 6.08 3.70
C PRO A 177 18.93 7.45 3.12
N ARG A 178 19.90 8.14 3.73
CA ARG A 178 20.39 9.44 3.25
C ARG A 178 21.17 9.31 1.93
N GLY A 179 21.01 10.33 1.08
CA GLY A 179 21.88 10.62 -0.05
C GLY A 179 23.24 11.17 0.40
N SER A 180 24.12 11.47 -0.58
CA SER A 180 25.49 11.91 -0.29
C SER A 180 25.56 13.24 0.43
N VAL A 181 26.04 13.26 1.68
CA VAL A 181 26.46 14.50 2.35
C VAL A 181 27.90 14.80 1.93
N LEU A 182 28.09 15.85 1.12
CA LEU A 182 29.43 16.38 0.84
C LEU A 182 29.94 17.11 2.09
N ILE A 183 30.47 16.35 3.05
CA ILE A 183 31.39 16.93 4.04
C ILE A 183 32.72 17.07 3.31
N LEU A 184 32.91 18.21 2.64
CA LEU A 184 34.23 18.80 2.56
C LEU A 184 34.63 19.14 4.00
N LEU A 185 35.89 18.88 4.35
CA LEU A 185 36.53 19.04 5.65
C LEU A 185 36.75 17.72 6.44
N LEU A 186 37.93 17.16 6.16
CA LEU A 186 38.87 16.47 7.06
C LEU A 186 38.57 15.01 7.47
N SER A 187 39.47 14.13 6.99
CA SER A 187 39.93 12.83 7.53
C SER A 187 39.50 11.54 6.80
N PRO A 188 40.43 10.74 6.24
CA PRO A 188 40.14 9.61 5.34
C PRO A 188 40.38 8.24 6.01
N PRO A 189 39.46 7.80 6.90
CA PRO A 189 39.00 6.41 6.75
C PRO A 189 37.47 6.27 6.77
N LEU A 190 36.72 7.33 7.11
CA LEU A 190 35.26 7.27 7.27
C LEU A 190 34.46 7.61 5.99
N ALA A 191 35.10 7.49 4.82
CA ALA A 191 34.48 7.78 3.52
C ALA A 191 33.63 6.62 2.97
N ARG A 192 33.59 5.45 3.63
CA ARG A 192 32.86 4.26 3.17
C ARG A 192 31.35 4.31 3.41
N SER A 193 30.87 5.23 4.25
CA SER A 193 29.49 5.22 4.80
C SER A 193 28.60 6.41 4.38
N ARG A 194 28.86 7.09 3.26
CA ARG A 194 28.19 8.36 2.95
C ARG A 194 27.32 8.40 1.70
N ASP A 195 26.85 7.26 1.19
CA ASP A 195 25.77 7.29 0.18
C ASP A 195 24.91 6.02 0.24
N LYS A 196 24.25 5.81 1.38
CA LYS A 196 23.41 4.61 1.58
C LYS A 196 22.31 4.55 0.52
N LEU A 197 21.74 5.69 0.12
CA LEU A 197 20.73 5.75 -0.93
C LEU A 197 21.26 5.30 -2.29
N LYS A 198 22.39 5.85 -2.80
CA LYS A 198 22.93 5.37 -4.09
C LYS A 198 23.40 3.93 -4.06
N ARG A 199 23.93 3.46 -2.93
CA ARG A 199 24.28 2.04 -2.78
C ARG A 199 23.04 1.17 -2.88
N LEU A 200 21.96 1.58 -2.24
CA LEU A 200 20.69 0.86 -2.31
C LEU A 200 20.13 0.82 -3.75
N GLU A 201 20.22 1.92 -4.48
CA GLU A 201 19.83 1.99 -5.89
C GLU A 201 20.67 1.05 -6.76
N LYS A 202 22.00 1.08 -6.59
CA LYS A 202 22.93 0.33 -7.44
C LYS A 202 22.99 -1.16 -7.10
N GLU A 203 23.05 -1.49 -5.81
CA GLU A 203 23.27 -2.86 -5.32
C GLU A 203 21.97 -3.66 -5.20
N LYS A 204 20.85 -2.99 -4.92
CA LYS A 204 19.55 -3.64 -4.68
C LYS A 204 18.46 -3.26 -5.69
N GLY A 205 18.70 -2.29 -6.58
CA GLY A 205 17.70 -1.82 -7.52
C GLY A 205 16.49 -1.15 -6.83
N ILE A 206 16.66 -0.63 -5.62
CA ILE A 206 15.59 0.05 -4.88
C ILE A 206 15.77 1.56 -5.05
N ILE A 207 14.87 2.19 -5.79
CA ILE A 207 14.85 3.64 -6.00
C ILE A 207 13.88 4.26 -4.99
N MET A 208 14.31 5.27 -4.24
CA MET A 208 13.44 5.98 -3.29
C MET A 208 13.49 7.48 -3.54
N ARG A 209 12.33 8.11 -3.75
CA ARG A 209 12.27 9.55 -4.01
C ARG A 209 11.11 10.22 -3.26
N PHE A 210 11.36 11.40 -2.70
CA PHE A 210 10.31 12.32 -2.29
C PHE A 210 9.60 12.90 -3.53
N VAL A 211 8.30 12.68 -3.61
CA VAL A 211 7.48 13.05 -4.77
C VAL A 211 6.76 14.36 -4.48
N ILE A 212 7.09 15.38 -5.26
CA ILE A 212 6.51 16.72 -5.12
C ILE A 212 6.43 17.42 -6.47
N GLY A 213 5.36 18.16 -6.69
CA GLY A 213 5.18 19.06 -7.82
C GLY A 213 5.77 20.44 -7.57
N HIS A 214 5.19 21.42 -8.23
CA HIS A 214 5.54 22.83 -8.16
C HIS A 214 4.45 23.63 -7.43
N SER A 215 4.82 24.80 -6.93
CA SER A 215 3.84 25.73 -6.36
C SER A 215 2.98 26.35 -7.47
N ALA A 216 1.90 27.04 -7.09
CA ALA A 216 1.06 27.78 -8.05
C ALA A 216 1.82 28.89 -8.81
N THR A 217 2.96 29.33 -8.26
CA THR A 217 3.87 30.30 -8.87
C THR A 217 5.22 29.61 -9.15
N PRO A 218 5.40 28.99 -10.32
CA PRO A 218 6.63 28.28 -10.65
C PRO A 218 7.88 29.15 -10.42
N GLY A 219 8.86 28.63 -9.69
CA GLY A 219 10.09 29.37 -9.33
C GLY A 219 9.93 30.32 -8.14
N GLY A 220 8.78 30.28 -7.46
CA GLY A 220 8.53 31.02 -6.23
C GLY A 220 9.41 30.57 -5.06
N VAL A 221 9.20 31.18 -3.90
CA VAL A 221 9.99 30.87 -2.67
C VAL A 221 9.85 29.40 -2.26
N LEU A 222 8.64 28.85 -2.35
CA LEU A 222 8.38 27.45 -2.01
C LEU A 222 9.10 26.48 -2.96
N ASP A 223 9.14 26.77 -4.26
CA ASP A 223 9.85 25.95 -5.23
C ASP A 223 11.35 26.00 -4.99
N ARG A 224 11.92 27.21 -4.85
CA ARG A 224 13.36 27.40 -4.60
C ARG A 224 13.84 26.68 -3.35
N ALA A 225 13.08 26.75 -2.25
CA ALA A 225 13.44 26.06 -1.02
C ALA A 225 13.51 24.52 -1.19
N VAL A 226 12.62 23.95 -2.01
CA VAL A 226 12.67 22.50 -2.30
C VAL A 226 13.76 22.18 -3.32
N ASP A 227 14.01 23.04 -4.30
CA ASP A 227 15.08 22.85 -5.29
C ASP A 227 16.47 22.89 -4.61
N GLU A 228 16.66 23.77 -3.64
CA GLU A 228 17.84 23.81 -2.76
C GLU A 228 17.99 22.51 -1.97
N GLU A 229 16.92 22.07 -1.29
CA GLU A 229 16.92 20.80 -0.54
C GLU A 229 17.21 19.60 -1.45
N ALA A 230 16.67 19.61 -2.68
CA ALA A 230 16.87 18.56 -3.67
C ALA A 230 18.31 18.54 -4.22
N ALA A 231 18.94 19.70 -4.39
CA ALA A 231 20.34 19.81 -4.81
C ALA A 231 21.29 19.21 -3.76
N GLU A 232 20.97 19.41 -2.47
CA GLU A 232 21.73 18.87 -1.35
C GLU A 232 21.56 17.35 -1.20
N ASN A 233 20.30 16.88 -1.13
CA ASN A 233 20.00 15.50 -0.73
C ASN A 233 19.90 14.52 -1.91
N LYS A 234 19.62 15.00 -3.12
CA LYS A 234 19.49 14.22 -4.37
C LYS A 234 18.47 13.09 -4.29
N ASP A 235 17.41 13.30 -3.51
CA ASP A 235 16.40 12.30 -3.18
C ASP A 235 14.97 12.72 -3.58
N PHE A 236 14.82 13.72 -4.46
CA PHE A 236 13.52 14.19 -4.94
C PHE A 236 13.20 13.71 -6.36
N LEU A 237 11.90 13.49 -6.61
CA LEU A 237 11.29 13.41 -7.93
C LEU A 237 10.34 14.61 -8.09
N ARG A 238 10.78 15.59 -8.89
CA ARG A 238 9.99 16.79 -9.21
C ARG A 238 9.01 16.48 -10.34
N LEU A 239 7.72 16.58 -10.07
CA LEU A 239 6.66 16.31 -11.04
C LEU A 239 6.22 17.59 -11.77
N LYS A 240 5.83 17.47 -13.05
CA LYS A 240 5.11 18.52 -13.78
C LYS A 240 3.65 18.60 -13.32
N HIS A 241 3.47 19.00 -12.07
CA HIS A 241 2.20 19.02 -11.35
C HIS A 241 2.14 20.28 -10.49
N VAL A 242 1.02 20.98 -10.44
CA VAL A 242 0.83 22.09 -9.49
C VAL A 242 0.21 21.51 -8.22
N GLU A 243 0.92 21.62 -7.10
CA GLU A 243 0.47 21.14 -5.80
C GLU A 243 -0.80 21.87 -5.35
N GLY A 244 -1.73 21.13 -4.76
CA GLY A 244 -2.97 21.67 -4.23
C GLY A 244 -3.74 20.65 -3.40
N TYR A 245 -4.56 21.13 -2.47
CA TYR A 245 -5.27 20.29 -1.51
C TYR A 245 -6.17 19.22 -2.19
N HIS A 246 -6.84 19.58 -3.29
CA HIS A 246 -7.72 18.68 -4.04
C HIS A 246 -7.02 17.97 -5.23
N GLN A 247 -5.69 17.97 -5.26
CA GLN A 247 -4.93 17.47 -6.41
C GLN A 247 -4.16 16.17 -6.12
N LEU A 248 -4.39 15.54 -4.96
CA LEU A 248 -3.68 14.33 -4.55
C LEU A 248 -3.86 13.16 -5.53
N SER A 249 -5.09 12.86 -5.98
CA SER A 249 -5.32 11.81 -6.98
C SER A 249 -4.59 12.09 -8.30
N THR A 250 -4.57 13.37 -8.72
CA THR A 250 -3.84 13.82 -9.90
C THR A 250 -2.33 13.65 -9.73
N LYS A 251 -1.80 14.03 -8.56
CA LYS A 251 -0.40 13.88 -8.21
C LYS A 251 0.03 12.42 -8.28
N THR A 252 -0.74 11.51 -7.66
CA THR A 252 -0.42 10.08 -7.66
C THR A 252 -0.51 9.47 -9.06
N ARG A 253 -1.51 9.87 -9.87
CA ARG A 253 -1.57 9.46 -11.28
C ARG A 253 -0.33 9.92 -12.06
N ILE A 254 0.05 11.20 -11.91
CA ILE A 254 1.22 11.77 -12.58
C ILE A 254 2.49 11.06 -12.08
N TYR A 255 2.62 10.80 -10.79
CA TYR A 255 3.72 10.03 -10.21
C TYR A 255 3.89 8.69 -10.93
N PHE A 256 2.86 7.83 -10.93
CA PHE A 256 2.94 6.51 -11.58
C PHE A 256 3.26 6.64 -13.07
N SER A 257 2.59 7.53 -13.80
CA SER A 257 2.87 7.74 -15.24
C SER A 257 4.30 8.24 -15.51
N THR A 258 4.88 8.99 -14.58
CA THR A 258 6.24 9.50 -14.69
C THR A 258 7.25 8.40 -14.42
N VAL A 259 7.11 7.65 -13.32
CA VAL A 259 8.11 6.65 -12.93
C VAL A 259 8.17 5.46 -13.89
N VAL A 260 7.03 5.03 -14.46
CA VAL A 260 7.02 3.96 -15.49
C VAL A 260 7.70 4.38 -16.80
N SER A 261 7.82 5.69 -17.05
CA SER A 261 8.52 6.24 -18.21
C SER A 261 10.03 6.41 -18.02
N ILE A 262 10.51 6.31 -16.78
CA ILE A 262 11.91 6.51 -16.41
C ILE A 262 12.58 5.17 -16.05
N TRP A 263 11.88 4.36 -15.25
CA TRP A 263 12.35 3.07 -14.76
C TRP A 263 11.46 1.95 -15.25
N ASP A 264 12.09 0.87 -15.69
CA ASP A 264 11.46 -0.41 -15.96
C ASP A 264 11.66 -1.28 -14.71
N ALA A 265 10.71 -1.16 -13.78
CA ALA A 265 10.78 -1.76 -12.45
C ALA A 265 9.76 -2.88 -12.29
N GLU A 266 10.10 -3.89 -11.47
CA GLU A 266 9.16 -4.98 -11.15
C GLU A 266 7.98 -4.47 -10.29
N PHE A 267 8.24 -3.49 -9.42
CA PHE A 267 7.25 -2.90 -8.53
C PHE A 267 7.33 -1.37 -8.50
N TYR A 268 6.16 -0.72 -8.35
CA TYR A 268 6.05 0.70 -8.11
C TYR A 268 5.20 0.93 -6.87
N VAL A 269 5.72 1.69 -5.91
CA VAL A 269 5.14 1.89 -4.59
C VAL A 269 4.88 3.37 -4.36
N LYS A 270 3.73 3.70 -3.77
CA LYS A 270 3.41 5.00 -3.18
C LYS A 270 3.32 4.83 -1.67
N VAL A 271 3.92 5.76 -0.94
CA VAL A 271 3.83 5.85 0.53
C VAL A 271 3.72 7.33 0.92
N ASP A 272 3.07 7.62 2.03
CA ASP A 272 2.94 8.99 2.54
C ASP A 272 4.09 9.33 3.50
N ASP A 273 4.44 10.62 3.59
CA ASP A 273 5.58 11.11 4.38
C ASP A 273 5.40 11.06 5.92
N ASP A 274 4.25 10.56 6.38
CA ASP A 274 3.93 10.32 7.77
C ASP A 274 3.69 8.83 8.07
N VAL A 275 4.18 7.91 7.25
CA VAL A 275 4.15 6.45 7.52
C VAL A 275 5.55 5.96 7.92
N HIS A 276 5.61 5.02 8.89
CA HIS A 276 6.85 4.28 9.18
C HIS A 276 6.93 3.04 8.29
N LEU A 277 8.06 2.84 7.64
CA LEU A 277 8.28 1.73 6.71
C LEU A 277 9.50 0.90 7.13
N ASN A 278 9.34 -0.43 7.11
CA ASN A 278 10.44 -1.39 7.22
C ASN A 278 10.81 -1.87 5.82
N LEU A 279 11.95 -1.41 5.31
CA LEU A 279 12.31 -1.53 3.90
C LEU A 279 12.63 -2.97 3.48
N GLY A 280 13.38 -3.70 4.31
CA GLY A 280 13.66 -5.12 4.19
C GLY A 280 12.36 -5.94 4.14
N MET A 281 11.46 -5.71 5.10
CA MET A 281 10.14 -6.37 5.11
C MET A 281 9.31 -6.04 3.87
N LEU A 282 9.34 -4.79 3.40
CA LEU A 282 8.68 -4.40 2.15
C LEU A 282 9.25 -5.19 0.96
N VAL A 283 10.56 -5.14 0.74
CA VAL A 283 11.17 -5.77 -0.44
C VAL A 283 11.09 -7.29 -0.40
N SER A 284 11.24 -7.90 0.79
CA SER A 284 10.98 -9.34 0.97
C SER A 284 9.52 -9.70 0.69
N THR A 285 8.58 -8.84 1.04
CA THR A 285 7.16 -9.06 0.72
C THR A 285 6.92 -8.98 -0.78
N LEU A 286 7.42 -7.93 -1.45
CA LEU A 286 7.28 -7.76 -2.90
C LEU A 286 7.96 -8.89 -3.68
N ALA A 287 9.15 -9.34 -3.25
CA ALA A 287 9.89 -10.43 -3.90
C ALA A 287 9.08 -11.74 -3.99
N ARG A 288 8.21 -12.02 -3.00
CA ARG A 288 7.30 -13.18 -3.03
C ARG A 288 6.26 -13.14 -4.14
N TYR A 289 5.99 -11.97 -4.69
CA TYR A 289 4.97 -11.76 -5.71
C TYR A 289 5.52 -11.51 -7.12
N ARG A 290 6.83 -11.63 -7.33
CA ARG A 290 7.47 -11.40 -8.65
C ARG A 290 6.86 -12.18 -9.80
N SER A 291 6.45 -13.42 -9.55
CA SER A 291 5.87 -14.29 -10.57
C SER A 291 4.40 -13.99 -10.86
N LYS A 292 3.74 -13.12 -10.07
CA LYS A 292 2.34 -12.76 -10.27
C LYS A 292 2.22 -11.50 -11.14
N PRO A 293 1.66 -11.60 -12.35
CA PRO A 293 1.42 -10.41 -13.18
C PRO A 293 0.24 -9.60 -12.63
N ARG A 294 0.25 -8.28 -12.89
CA ARG A 294 -0.90 -7.37 -12.69
C ARG A 294 -1.53 -7.49 -11.29
N ILE A 295 -0.73 -7.19 -10.27
CA ILE A 295 -1.20 -7.19 -8.88
C ILE A 295 -1.18 -5.78 -8.29
N TYR A 296 -2.12 -5.51 -7.38
CA TYR A 296 -2.14 -4.34 -6.54
C TYR A 296 -2.14 -4.80 -5.08
N ILE A 297 -1.03 -4.53 -4.39
CA ILE A 297 -0.77 -5.03 -3.02
C ILE A 297 -0.90 -3.86 -2.05
N GLY A 298 -1.53 -4.12 -0.91
CA GLY A 298 -1.71 -3.14 0.14
C GLY A 298 -2.55 -3.73 1.26
N CYS A 299 -2.87 -2.93 2.28
CA CYS A 299 -3.86 -3.32 3.27
C CYS A 299 -5.25 -2.96 2.75
N MET A 300 -5.94 -3.95 2.19
CA MET A 300 -7.22 -3.73 1.51
C MET A 300 -8.33 -3.65 2.54
N LYS A 301 -9.21 -2.66 2.39
CA LYS A 301 -10.46 -2.57 3.16
C LYS A 301 -11.60 -3.17 2.34
N SER A 302 -12.42 -3.98 2.98
CA SER A 302 -13.65 -4.54 2.38
C SER A 302 -14.87 -3.73 2.82
N GLY A 303 -15.89 -3.68 1.97
CA GLY A 303 -17.17 -3.01 2.26
C GLY A 303 -17.59 -2.02 1.17
N PRO A 304 -18.80 -1.43 1.28
CA PRO A 304 -19.30 -0.51 0.28
C PRO A 304 -18.46 0.78 0.21
N VAL A 305 -18.04 1.14 -1.00
CA VAL A 305 -17.38 2.41 -1.31
C VAL A 305 -18.46 3.42 -1.69
N LEU A 306 -18.69 4.42 -0.84
CA LEU A 306 -19.66 5.50 -1.15
C LEU A 306 -19.07 6.42 -2.22
N SER A 307 -19.86 6.77 -3.25
CA SER A 307 -19.41 7.56 -4.41
C SER A 307 -18.91 8.97 -4.06
N GLN A 308 -19.34 9.56 -2.94
CA GLN A 308 -18.76 10.81 -2.44
C GLN A 308 -17.27 10.70 -2.03
N LYS A 309 -16.73 9.47 -1.93
CA LYS A 309 -15.33 9.20 -1.58
C LYS A 309 -14.37 9.19 -2.77
N TYR A 310 -14.81 9.39 -4.01
CA TYR A 310 -13.88 9.57 -5.15
C TYR A 310 -13.06 10.87 -5.06
N ALA A 311 -13.33 11.74 -4.07
CA ALA A 311 -12.42 12.82 -3.68
C ALA A 311 -11.18 12.34 -2.91
N ASN A 312 -11.20 11.11 -2.38
CA ASN A 312 -10.06 10.50 -1.71
C ASN A 312 -9.13 9.84 -2.74
N GLU A 313 -7.83 10.09 -2.58
CA GLU A 313 -6.78 9.59 -3.46
C GLU A 313 -6.76 8.06 -3.52
N ASP A 314 -6.76 7.38 -2.37
CA ASP A 314 -6.63 5.93 -2.28
C ASP A 314 -7.87 5.21 -2.85
N VAL A 315 -9.06 5.78 -2.63
CA VAL A 315 -10.31 5.27 -3.23
C VAL A 315 -10.27 5.42 -4.75
N SER A 316 -9.77 6.55 -5.26
CA SER A 316 -9.63 6.77 -6.70
C SER A 316 -8.64 5.76 -7.31
N LEU A 317 -7.47 5.61 -6.69
CA LEU A 317 -6.42 4.72 -7.14
C LEU A 317 -6.88 3.25 -7.16
N GLY A 318 -7.48 2.77 -6.06
CA GLY A 318 -8.03 1.43 -5.98
C GLY A 318 -9.12 1.18 -7.03
N SER A 319 -9.99 2.17 -7.28
CA SER A 319 -11.04 2.06 -8.30
C SER A 319 -10.47 1.96 -9.72
N TRP A 320 -9.41 2.70 -10.04
CA TRP A 320 -8.71 2.57 -11.31
C TRP A 320 -8.13 1.17 -11.48
N PHE A 321 -7.52 0.61 -10.43
CA PHE A 321 -6.95 -0.73 -10.45
C PHE A 321 -8.03 -1.83 -10.60
N ILE A 322 -9.22 -1.64 -10.03
CA ILE A 322 -10.37 -2.51 -10.31
C ILE A 322 -10.73 -2.46 -11.80
N GLY A 323 -10.84 -1.27 -12.39
CA GLY A 323 -11.14 -1.10 -13.81
C GLY A 323 -10.05 -1.65 -14.74
N MET A 324 -8.80 -1.70 -14.27
CA MET A 324 -7.67 -2.34 -14.94
C MET A 324 -7.56 -3.83 -14.63
N GLU A 325 -8.57 -4.47 -14.03
CA GLU A 325 -8.63 -5.92 -13.79
C GLU A 325 -7.37 -6.50 -13.12
N VAL A 326 -6.81 -5.79 -12.13
CA VAL A 326 -5.65 -6.30 -11.38
C VAL A 326 -6.09 -7.17 -10.19
N GLU A 327 -5.27 -8.16 -9.84
CA GLU A 327 -5.47 -8.94 -8.62
C GLU A 327 -5.17 -8.07 -7.39
N HIS A 328 -6.18 -7.83 -6.56
CA HIS A 328 -6.02 -7.11 -5.30
C HIS A 328 -5.54 -8.06 -4.20
N VAL A 329 -4.37 -7.79 -3.63
CA VAL A 329 -3.76 -8.59 -2.59
C VAL A 329 -3.84 -7.85 -1.25
N ASP A 330 -4.60 -8.40 -0.30
CA ASP A 330 -4.69 -7.89 1.07
C ASP A 330 -3.48 -8.36 1.92
N ALA A 331 -2.50 -7.49 2.09
CA ALA A 331 -1.30 -7.70 2.88
C ALA A 331 -1.41 -6.97 4.24
N ARG A 332 -1.90 -7.68 5.26
CA ARG A 332 -2.12 -7.13 6.62
C ARG A 332 -0.88 -6.60 7.32
N SER A 333 0.32 -7.03 6.92
CA SER A 333 1.58 -6.49 7.43
C SER A 333 1.85 -5.04 6.98
N MET A 334 1.12 -4.52 5.98
CA MET A 334 1.24 -3.14 5.48
C MET A 334 0.34 -2.14 6.22
N CYS A 335 -0.33 -2.54 7.31
CA CYS A 335 -1.19 -1.65 8.09
C CYS A 335 -1.23 -1.98 9.58
N CYS A 336 -0.06 -2.08 10.19
CA CYS A 336 0.03 -2.17 11.64
C CYS A 336 -0.25 -0.82 12.30
N GLY A 337 -0.78 -0.87 13.51
CA GLY A 337 -0.77 0.28 14.40
C GLY A 337 0.66 0.62 14.84
N THR A 338 0.91 1.88 15.18
CA THR A 338 2.13 2.26 15.92
C THR A 338 2.14 1.62 17.34
N PRO A 339 3.19 1.79 18.17
CA PRO A 339 3.24 1.16 19.49
C PRO A 339 1.96 1.40 20.30
N PRO A 340 1.43 0.36 20.97
CA PRO A 340 2.09 -0.93 21.22
C PRO A 340 1.95 -2.01 20.12
N ASP A 341 1.17 -1.80 19.06
CA ASP A 341 0.86 -2.88 18.10
C ASP A 341 2.09 -3.36 17.31
N CYS A 342 2.78 -2.46 16.60
CA CYS A 342 3.99 -2.84 15.88
C CYS A 342 5.11 -3.35 16.79
N GLU A 343 5.17 -2.88 18.04
CA GLU A 343 6.16 -3.33 19.02
C GLU A 343 5.94 -4.79 19.39
N LEU A 344 4.71 -5.15 19.77
CA LEU A 344 4.34 -6.52 20.11
C LEU A 344 4.54 -7.46 18.92
N LYS A 345 4.21 -6.99 17.71
CA LYS A 345 4.42 -7.76 16.47
C LYS A 345 5.91 -7.99 16.19
N THR A 346 6.76 -6.98 16.38
CA THR A 346 8.21 -7.12 16.25
C THR A 346 8.78 -8.08 17.29
N GLN A 347 8.35 -8.00 18.56
CA GLN A 347 8.77 -8.93 19.62
C GLN A 347 8.34 -10.39 19.32
N ALA A 348 7.20 -10.58 18.66
CA ALA A 348 6.73 -11.89 18.22
C ALA A 348 7.38 -12.40 16.92
N GLY A 349 8.34 -11.67 16.35
CA GLY A 349 8.99 -12.02 15.07
C GLY A 349 8.13 -11.76 13.82
N ASN A 350 6.98 -11.11 13.97
CA ASN A 350 6.04 -10.77 12.90
C ASN A 350 6.17 -9.29 12.52
N VAL A 351 7.40 -8.84 12.22
CA VAL A 351 7.71 -7.43 11.93
C VAL A 351 6.81 -6.90 10.82
N CYS A 352 6.22 -5.72 11.06
CA CYS A 352 5.33 -5.07 10.11
C CYS A 352 6.11 -4.49 8.92
N VAL A 353 5.48 -4.46 7.74
CA VAL A 353 6.00 -3.73 6.57
C VAL A 353 5.81 -2.23 6.76
N ALA A 354 4.63 -1.82 7.22
CA ALA A 354 4.31 -0.41 7.47
C ALA A 354 3.48 -0.24 8.74
N SER A 355 3.73 0.87 9.44
CA SER A 355 3.05 1.22 10.69
C SER A 355 2.55 2.67 10.65
N PHE A 356 1.30 2.88 11.06
CA PHE A 356 0.67 4.20 11.12
C PHE A 356 -0.49 4.23 12.14
N ASP A 357 -1.03 5.42 12.42
CA ASP A 357 -2.19 5.59 13.29
C ASP A 357 -3.48 5.75 12.47
N TRP A 358 -4.46 4.89 12.72
CA TRP A 358 -5.75 4.94 12.04
C TRP A 358 -6.50 6.27 12.21
N THR A 359 -6.28 6.95 13.34
CA THR A 359 -6.99 8.19 13.72
C THR A 359 -6.63 9.39 12.83
N CYS A 360 -5.43 9.43 12.27
CA CYS A 360 -4.98 10.52 11.40
C CYS A 360 -4.62 10.05 9.98
N SER A 361 -4.88 8.78 9.65
CA SER A 361 -4.54 8.18 8.34
C SER A 361 -3.06 8.35 7.98
N GLY A 362 -2.20 8.14 8.98
CA GLY A 362 -0.76 8.43 8.99
C GLY A 362 -0.27 8.38 10.45
N ILE A 363 0.98 8.73 10.75
CA ILE A 363 1.46 8.85 12.13
C ILE A 363 1.07 10.23 12.67
N CYS A 364 0.33 10.25 13.77
CA CYS A 364 -0.07 11.51 14.38
C CYS A 364 1.16 12.15 15.02
N LYS A 365 1.39 13.45 14.80
CA LYS A 365 2.63 14.14 15.24
C LYS A 365 3.88 13.41 14.73
N SER A 366 3.90 13.10 13.42
CA SER A 366 4.92 12.27 12.79
C SER A 366 6.34 12.83 12.95
N VAL A 367 6.52 14.16 12.93
CA VAL A 367 7.83 14.79 13.13
C VAL A 367 8.44 14.35 14.46
N GLU A 368 7.65 14.36 15.53
CA GLU A 368 8.10 14.03 16.88
C GLU A 368 8.13 12.51 17.14
N ARG A 369 7.16 11.77 16.60
CA ARG A 369 6.95 10.34 16.95
C ARG A 369 7.68 9.35 16.06
N MET A 370 8.04 9.70 14.83
CA MET A 370 8.67 8.78 13.87
C MET A 370 9.92 8.12 14.44
N LYS A 371 10.78 8.88 15.14
CA LYS A 371 12.02 8.36 15.73
C LYS A 371 11.76 7.32 16.81
N ASN A 372 10.81 7.58 17.70
CA ASN A 372 10.43 6.61 18.73
C ASN A 372 9.85 5.33 18.10
N ILE A 373 8.92 5.49 17.16
CA ILE A 373 8.32 4.37 16.44
C ILE A 373 9.38 3.54 15.72
N HIS A 374 10.33 4.20 15.06
CA HIS A 374 11.43 3.52 14.39
C HIS A 374 12.30 2.75 15.39
N ASN A 375 12.71 3.36 16.50
CA ASN A 375 13.53 2.67 17.50
C ASN A 375 12.84 1.44 18.10
N THR A 376 11.50 1.44 18.19
CA THR A 376 10.73 0.35 18.80
C THR A 376 10.31 -0.72 17.78
N CYS A 377 9.96 -0.31 16.55
CA CYS A 377 9.30 -1.17 15.57
C CYS A 377 10.13 -1.43 14.31
N ALA A 378 11.33 -0.84 14.20
CA ALA A 378 12.18 -1.08 13.04
C ALA A 378 12.66 -2.54 12.97
N GLU A 379 12.81 -3.00 11.75
CA GLU A 379 13.69 -4.13 11.44
C GLU A 379 15.16 -3.80 11.75
N GLY A 380 16.03 -4.80 11.79
CA GLY A 380 17.46 -4.57 12.00
C GLY A 380 18.14 -3.85 10.81
N ASP A 381 19.18 -3.06 11.07
CA ASP A 381 19.90 -2.24 10.06
C ASP A 381 20.39 -3.02 8.81
N GLY A 382 20.63 -4.32 8.96
CA GLY A 382 21.05 -5.23 7.89
C GLY A 382 19.91 -5.82 7.06
N ALA A 383 18.65 -5.65 7.47
CA ALA A 383 17.50 -6.37 6.92
C ALA A 383 17.40 -6.21 5.39
N VAL A 384 17.39 -4.97 4.89
CA VAL A 384 17.32 -4.69 3.45
C VAL A 384 18.55 -5.22 2.67
N TRP A 385 19.71 -5.28 3.30
CA TRP A 385 20.96 -5.73 2.66
C TRP A 385 21.04 -7.25 2.55
N ASN A 386 20.36 -7.96 3.46
CA ASN A 386 20.34 -9.43 3.51
C ASN A 386 19.26 -10.05 2.62
N VAL A 387 18.41 -9.27 1.96
CA VAL A 387 17.42 -9.80 1.02
C VAL A 387 18.10 -10.09 -0.33
N ASP A 388 17.98 -11.32 -0.80
CA ASP A 388 18.37 -11.72 -2.14
C ASP A 388 17.29 -11.28 -3.13
N LEU A 389 17.59 -10.23 -3.89
CA LEU A 389 16.70 -9.64 -4.88
C LEU A 389 17.07 -10.12 -6.28
#